data_AF-A0A0F9S8M4-F1
#
_entry.id   AF-A0A0F9S8M4-F1
#
_cell.length_a   1.000
_cell.length_b   1.000
_cell.length_c   1.000
_cell.angle_alpha   90.00
_cell.angle_beta   90.00
_cell.angle_gamma   90.00
#
_symmetry.space_group_name_H-M   'P 1'
#
loop_
_entity.id
_entity.type
_entity.pdbx_description
1 polymer ?
#
loop_
_entity_poly.entity_id
_entity_poly.type
_entity_poly.pdbx_seq_one_letter_code
_entity_poly.pdbx_strand_id
1 'polypeptide(L)'
;MEDISRVFTEILAEFNTEVLEYYRLTNSYLKDLIVYKNIELNTKIQTESEGLKNNTFEKILKAVKTGLNTLGIPIKKLNEHQNTFVLLANAKSSEFTSYTSFVDLYQRNHINELLFEILLEYLLDIDKKKIENFKLFDLLPENFIEKLSKFKENNLELLKIKKALVGQNLKSYIDFSTLTIKKIISSKPTNITKDLKKRKEPEQDILLLLQKAKRDNIEKLKKLKKDIRPSTKLPDIIKEEITIKTVNQDIKTEQDSLSSAPIKQKKKKSFLDFFGNIPPIHPEIVNKFVIDVVSFLNSRVKNVDFFDLEILFYYVSNLKMLNIDIPFSSIEVLEIMKNFINGKVFSASKNNIPDIKSVFYGLSIFSELELNGKTDIIDDGEIEKFIKLIVKYSLPEKLQSNLYSLLCSDLISSESLNKEDKMRYINPITRLDLLNIKEFRTIKDIYNHLALLTLLNNENHDALKKSYLIEIKKLLLANGSIKDSFTDSAKVLLILDLLDLKEQEADICSNLLNFIMNSTKFFSLTMLNEELNWRNSQLGYKIELKMLFWALLASSRYAPQKF
;
A
#
# COMPACT_ATOMS: atom_id res chain seq x y z
N MET A 1 42.96 1.94 1.78
CA MET A 1 42.06 2.07 2.96
C MET A 1 41.53 3.49 3.10
N GLU A 2 42.37 4.53 2.96
CA GLU A 2 41.91 5.94 2.92
C GLU A 2 40.87 6.22 1.84
N ASP A 3 41.02 5.64 0.63
CA ASP A 3 40.05 5.84 -0.46
C ASP A 3 38.65 5.27 -0.17
N ILE A 4 38.55 4.14 0.55
CA ILE A 4 37.26 3.54 0.94
C ILE A 4 36.58 4.37 2.01
N SER A 5 37.35 4.81 3.01
CA SER A 5 36.84 5.70 4.07
C SER A 5 36.34 7.02 3.50
N ARG A 6 37.05 7.58 2.50
CA ARG A 6 36.62 8.80 1.79
C ARG A 6 35.30 8.59 1.06
N VAL A 7 35.17 7.50 0.27
CA VAL A 7 33.92 7.18 -0.45
C VAL A 7 32.74 7.01 0.51
N PHE A 8 32.92 6.31 1.63
CA PHE A 8 31.85 6.19 2.62
C PHE A 8 31.53 7.53 3.28
N THR A 9 32.52 8.41 3.45
CA THR A 9 32.29 9.77 3.98
C THR A 9 31.42 10.56 3.03
N GLU A 10 31.71 10.51 1.74
CA GLU A 10 30.95 11.20 0.69
C GLU A 10 29.52 10.66 0.58
N ILE A 11 29.35 9.33 0.56
CA ILE A 11 28.02 8.70 0.54
C ILE A 11 27.21 9.11 1.77
N LEU A 12 27.81 9.05 2.97
CA LEU A 12 27.10 9.38 4.21
C LEU A 12 26.90 10.89 4.39
N ALA A 13 27.73 11.75 3.80
CA ALA A 13 27.52 13.19 3.80
C ALA A 13 26.33 13.57 2.91
N GLU A 14 26.24 12.94 1.72
CA GLU A 14 25.23 13.26 0.72
C GLU A 14 23.87 12.60 1.00
N PHE A 15 23.88 11.37 1.54
CA PHE A 15 22.68 10.52 1.64
C PHE A 15 22.29 10.11 3.06
N ASN A 16 22.83 10.73 4.12
CA ASN A 16 22.57 10.28 5.50
C ASN A 16 21.08 10.09 5.80
N THR A 17 20.30 11.13 5.50
CA THR A 17 18.87 11.21 5.79
C THR A 17 18.10 10.15 5.01
N GLU A 18 18.41 10.02 3.72
CA GLU A 18 17.79 9.05 2.82
C GLU A 18 18.14 7.61 3.22
N VAL A 19 19.39 7.34 3.59
CA VAL A 19 19.80 6.00 4.06
C VAL A 19 19.12 5.64 5.37
N LEU A 20 18.98 6.60 6.30
CA LEU A 20 18.22 6.40 7.53
C LEU A 20 16.73 6.13 7.25
N GLU A 21 16.14 6.85 6.31
CA GLU A 21 14.75 6.65 5.92
C GLU A 21 14.54 5.31 5.22
N TYR A 22 15.43 4.93 4.31
CA TYR A 22 15.47 3.62 3.67
C TYR A 22 15.51 2.47 4.70
N TYR A 23 16.36 2.60 5.74
CA TYR A 23 16.40 1.65 6.83
C TYR A 23 15.12 1.63 7.64
N ARG A 24 14.53 2.80 7.92
CA ARG A 24 13.28 2.91 8.67
C ARG A 24 12.13 2.22 7.92
N LEU A 25 11.98 2.48 6.62
CA LEU A 25 10.95 1.88 5.78
C LEU A 25 11.10 0.36 5.72
N THR A 26 12.34 -0.12 5.52
CA THR A 26 12.61 -1.57 5.46
C THR A 26 12.35 -2.24 6.81
N ASN A 27 12.77 -1.65 7.92
CA ASN A 27 12.50 -2.20 9.25
C ASN A 27 11.00 -2.20 9.58
N SER A 28 10.24 -1.19 9.11
CA SER A 28 8.78 -1.17 9.24
C SER A 28 8.15 -2.35 8.49
N TYR A 29 8.54 -2.53 7.23
CA TYR A 29 8.08 -3.66 6.40
C TYR A 29 8.37 -5.03 7.05
N LEU A 30 9.57 -5.22 7.61
CA LEU A 30 9.93 -6.47 8.28
C LEU A 30 9.12 -6.69 9.58
N LYS A 31 8.81 -5.63 10.33
CA LYS A 31 7.92 -5.72 11.50
C LYS A 31 6.50 -6.07 11.10
N ASP A 32 5.99 -5.47 10.04
CA ASP A 32 4.66 -5.78 9.51
C ASP A 32 4.58 -7.26 9.11
N LEU A 33 5.64 -7.80 8.49
CA LEU A 33 5.75 -9.21 8.15
C LEU A 33 5.82 -10.14 9.38
N ILE A 34 6.50 -9.73 10.46
CA ILE A 34 6.57 -10.50 11.71
C ILE A 34 5.18 -10.54 12.38
N VAL A 35 4.50 -9.40 12.46
CA VAL A 35 3.14 -9.30 13.01
C VAL A 35 2.16 -10.10 12.16
N TYR A 36 2.29 -10.04 10.82
CA TYR A 36 1.50 -10.84 9.89
C TYR A 36 1.67 -12.36 10.09
N LYS A 37 2.81 -12.81 10.59
CA LYS A 37 3.05 -14.23 10.96
C LYS A 37 2.50 -14.59 12.34
N ASN A 38 1.62 -13.77 12.92
CA ASN A 38 1.01 -13.93 14.24
C ASN A 38 2.04 -14.06 15.37
N ILE A 39 3.11 -13.26 15.31
CA ILE A 39 4.12 -13.22 16.36
C ILE A 39 3.93 -11.93 17.17
N GLU A 40 3.58 -12.09 18.45
CA GLU A 40 3.39 -10.96 19.37
C GLU A 40 4.73 -10.36 19.81
N LEU A 41 5.13 -9.25 19.17
CA LEU A 41 6.39 -8.58 19.46
C LEU A 41 6.46 -7.95 20.86
N ASN A 42 5.30 -7.57 21.43
CA ASN A 42 5.23 -6.92 22.74
C ASN A 42 5.33 -7.90 23.92
N THR A 43 5.36 -9.21 23.66
CA THR A 43 5.45 -10.23 24.70
C THR A 43 6.76 -10.09 25.47
N LYS A 44 6.66 -10.15 26.80
CA LYS A 44 7.82 -10.06 27.67
C LYS A 44 8.60 -11.36 27.61
N ILE A 45 9.81 -11.32 27.07
CA ILE A 45 10.70 -12.48 26.93
C ILE A 45 10.94 -13.16 28.28
N GLN A 46 10.97 -12.39 29.37
CA GLN A 46 11.18 -12.91 30.73
C GLN A 46 10.03 -13.78 31.26
N THR A 47 8.83 -13.68 30.68
CA THR A 47 7.63 -14.42 31.13
C THR A 47 7.41 -15.75 30.43
N GLU A 48 8.16 -16.05 29.37
CA GLU A 48 8.03 -17.29 28.61
C GLU A 48 8.97 -18.39 29.09
N SER A 49 8.62 -19.65 28.81
CA SER A 49 9.54 -20.78 28.97
C SER A 49 10.63 -20.77 27.88
N GLU A 50 11.80 -21.33 28.16
CA GLU A 50 12.94 -21.31 27.23
C GLU A 50 12.62 -21.96 25.86
N GLY A 51 11.83 -23.04 25.85
CA GLY A 51 11.38 -23.68 24.60
C GLY A 51 10.45 -22.79 23.76
N LEU A 52 9.56 -22.03 24.42
CA LEU A 52 8.71 -21.05 23.74
C LEU A 52 9.53 -19.87 23.20
N LYS A 53 10.52 -19.39 23.97
CA LYS A 53 11.41 -18.32 23.53
C LYS A 53 12.17 -18.68 22.26
N ASN A 54 12.79 -19.86 22.24
CA ASN A 54 13.56 -20.34 21.10
C ASN A 54 12.67 -20.46 19.86
N ASN A 55 11.47 -21.02 20.01
CA ASN A 55 10.49 -21.12 18.92
C ASN A 55 10.07 -19.72 18.40
N THR A 56 9.81 -18.77 19.29
CA THR A 56 9.44 -17.40 18.90
C THR A 56 10.59 -16.68 18.19
N PHE A 57 11.84 -16.80 18.68
CA PHE A 57 13.01 -16.25 17.98
C PHE A 57 13.20 -16.86 16.58
N GLU A 58 13.06 -18.18 16.45
CA GLU A 58 13.12 -18.86 15.15
C GLU A 58 12.03 -18.38 14.19
N LYS A 59 10.81 -18.20 14.68
CA LYS A 59 9.69 -17.67 13.89
C LYS A 59 9.96 -16.23 13.43
N ILE A 60 10.47 -15.36 14.30
CA ILE A 60 10.86 -13.99 13.94
C ILE A 60 11.95 -14.01 12.87
N LEU A 61 12.98 -14.84 13.04
CA LEU A 61 14.07 -14.96 12.08
C LEU A 61 13.59 -15.49 10.74
N LYS A 62 12.69 -16.49 10.74
CA LYS A 62 12.08 -17.03 9.51
C LYS A 62 11.26 -15.96 8.79
N ALA A 63 10.50 -15.14 9.53
CA ALA A 63 9.76 -14.02 8.95
C ALA A 63 10.72 -13.01 8.31
N VAL A 64 11.72 -12.53 9.03
CA VAL A 64 12.70 -11.56 8.51
C VAL A 64 13.47 -12.10 7.31
N LYS A 65 13.89 -13.38 7.36
CA LYS A 65 14.52 -14.05 6.22
C LYS A 65 13.61 -14.08 5.01
N THR A 66 12.32 -14.38 5.20
CA THR A 66 11.34 -14.37 4.11
C THR A 66 11.26 -12.98 3.50
N GLY A 67 11.13 -11.94 4.32
CA GLY A 67 11.09 -10.55 3.86
C GLY A 67 12.35 -10.14 3.11
N LEU A 68 13.53 -10.36 3.68
CA LEU A 68 14.81 -10.04 3.03
C LEU A 68 15.02 -10.83 1.73
N ASN A 69 14.59 -12.08 1.67
CA ASN A 69 14.64 -12.87 0.43
C ASN A 69 13.72 -12.29 -0.66
N THR A 70 12.52 -11.82 -0.30
CA THR A 70 11.63 -11.16 -1.26
C THR A 70 12.20 -9.84 -1.81
N LEU A 71 13.17 -9.25 -1.13
CA LEU A 71 13.91 -8.07 -1.58
C LEU A 71 15.14 -8.43 -2.44
N GLY A 72 15.36 -9.72 -2.71
CA GLY A 72 16.44 -10.22 -3.57
C GLY A 72 17.74 -10.56 -2.83
N ILE A 73 17.72 -10.68 -1.50
CA ILE A 73 18.91 -11.10 -0.73
C ILE A 73 19.01 -12.63 -0.75
N PRO A 74 20.12 -13.23 -1.22
CA PRO A 74 20.22 -14.68 -1.37
C PRO A 74 20.06 -15.46 -0.05
N ILE A 75 19.26 -16.53 -0.09
CA ILE A 75 19.01 -17.44 1.04
C ILE A 75 20.29 -17.95 1.69
N LYS A 76 21.34 -18.24 0.90
CA LYS A 76 22.63 -18.71 1.42
C LYS A 76 23.24 -17.72 2.41
N LYS A 77 23.23 -16.43 2.06
CA LYS A 77 23.72 -15.33 2.91
C LYS A 77 22.87 -15.20 4.16
N LEU A 78 21.55 -15.29 4.02
CA LEU A 78 20.62 -15.24 5.16
C LEU A 78 20.76 -16.43 6.12
N ASN A 79 21.10 -17.63 5.62
CA ASN A 79 21.30 -18.84 6.42
C ASN A 79 22.57 -18.79 7.29
N GLU A 80 23.69 -18.34 6.70
CA GLU A 80 24.95 -18.16 7.43
C GLU A 80 24.75 -17.19 8.60
N HIS A 81 23.94 -16.16 8.41
CA HIS A 81 23.57 -15.19 9.43
C HIS A 81 22.62 -15.74 10.50
N GLN A 82 21.67 -16.60 10.14
CA GLN A 82 20.66 -17.14 11.07
C GLN A 82 21.29 -17.94 12.23
N ASN A 83 22.30 -18.77 11.93
CA ASN A 83 22.95 -19.60 12.94
C ASN A 83 23.69 -18.78 14.00
N THR A 84 24.39 -17.72 13.59
CA THR A 84 25.05 -16.80 14.52
C THR A 84 24.03 -16.00 15.33
N PHE A 85 22.88 -15.66 14.73
CA PHE A 85 21.86 -14.83 15.36
C PHE A 85 21.08 -15.57 16.45
N VAL A 86 20.71 -16.84 16.24
CA VAL A 86 20.04 -17.66 17.26
C VAL A 86 20.95 -17.88 18.48
N LEU A 87 22.24 -18.16 18.24
CA LEU A 87 23.23 -18.34 19.31
C LEU A 87 23.40 -17.06 20.15
N LEU A 88 23.44 -15.89 19.52
CA LEU A 88 23.55 -14.60 20.20
C LEU A 88 22.25 -14.20 20.92
N ALA A 89 21.09 -14.45 20.31
CA ALA A 89 19.78 -14.18 20.91
C ALA A 89 19.58 -14.96 22.20
N ASN A 90 19.97 -16.24 22.20
CA ASN A 90 19.86 -17.10 23.36
C ASN A 90 20.84 -16.67 24.47
N ALA A 91 22.09 -16.34 24.10
CA ALA A 91 23.11 -15.88 25.04
C ALA A 91 22.79 -14.54 25.71
N LYS A 92 22.02 -13.66 25.06
CA LYS A 92 21.69 -12.31 25.54
C LYS A 92 20.21 -12.11 25.84
N SER A 93 19.43 -13.18 25.92
CA SER A 93 17.98 -13.14 26.11
C SER A 93 17.55 -12.37 27.38
N SER A 94 18.41 -12.32 28.40
CA SER A 94 18.21 -11.57 29.65
C SER A 94 18.33 -10.04 29.49
N GLU A 95 19.00 -9.56 28.44
CA GLU A 95 19.17 -8.13 28.15
C GLU A 95 17.90 -7.50 27.53
N PHE A 96 16.94 -8.31 27.09
CA PHE A 96 15.75 -7.85 26.35
C PHE A 96 14.49 -7.92 27.22
N THR A 97 13.70 -6.84 27.17
CA THR A 97 12.43 -6.76 27.90
C THR A 97 11.27 -7.31 27.07
N SER A 98 11.36 -7.26 25.74
CA SER A 98 10.37 -7.80 24.79
C SER A 98 10.99 -8.19 23.44
N TYR A 99 10.25 -8.95 22.62
CA TYR A 99 10.69 -9.28 21.26
C TYR A 99 10.83 -8.04 20.36
N THR A 100 10.04 -6.98 20.58
CA THR A 100 10.24 -5.66 19.94
C THR A 100 11.64 -5.12 20.23
N SER A 101 12.07 -5.16 21.49
CA SER A 101 13.40 -4.65 21.88
C SER A 101 14.53 -5.47 21.25
N PHE A 102 14.32 -6.78 21.07
CA PHE A 102 15.25 -7.65 20.36
C PHE A 102 15.38 -7.29 18.87
N VAL A 103 14.25 -7.10 18.18
CA VAL A 103 14.24 -6.69 16.76
C VAL A 103 14.91 -5.32 16.58
N ASP A 104 14.58 -4.36 17.45
CA ASP A 104 15.05 -2.97 17.32
C ASP A 104 16.52 -2.75 17.71
N LEU A 105 17.04 -3.49 18.69
CA LEU A 105 18.41 -3.28 19.18
C LEU A 105 19.41 -4.20 18.48
N TYR A 106 19.03 -5.44 18.19
CA TYR A 106 19.96 -6.45 17.69
C TYR A 106 19.81 -6.71 16.20
N GLN A 107 18.59 -6.86 15.71
CA GLN A 107 18.36 -7.20 14.31
C GLN A 107 18.58 -6.00 13.38
N ARG A 108 18.21 -4.81 13.86
CA ARG A 108 18.33 -3.55 13.13
C ARG A 108 19.73 -3.31 12.57
N ASN A 109 20.79 -3.42 13.38
CA ASN A 109 22.15 -3.10 12.93
C ASN A 109 22.64 -4.05 11.83
N HIS A 110 22.21 -5.31 11.90
CA HIS A 110 22.60 -6.30 10.91
C HIS A 110 21.78 -6.18 9.63
N ILE A 111 20.49 -5.89 9.73
CA ILE A 111 19.66 -5.53 8.56
C ILE A 111 20.26 -4.29 7.88
N ASN A 112 20.57 -3.24 8.63
CA ASN A 112 21.17 -2.01 8.11
C ASN A 112 22.48 -2.26 7.34
N GLU A 113 23.34 -3.16 7.83
CA GLU A 113 24.55 -3.58 7.12
C GLU A 113 24.24 -4.20 5.75
N LEU A 114 23.29 -5.14 5.70
CA LEU A 114 22.85 -5.77 4.44
C LEU A 114 22.24 -4.74 3.48
N LEU A 115 21.46 -3.81 4.00
CA LEU A 115 20.83 -2.74 3.22
C LEU A 115 21.87 -1.77 2.66
N PHE A 116 22.91 -1.43 3.43
CA PHE A 116 24.02 -0.61 2.97
C PHE A 116 24.82 -1.32 1.87
N GLU A 117 25.01 -2.63 1.98
CA GLU A 117 25.70 -3.40 0.95
C GLU A 117 24.95 -3.37 -0.38
N ILE A 118 23.62 -3.49 -0.35
CA ILE A 118 22.77 -3.35 -1.55
C ILE A 118 22.89 -1.97 -2.17
N LEU A 119 22.97 -0.92 -1.35
CA LEU A 119 23.22 0.45 -1.82
C LEU A 119 24.56 0.54 -2.56
N LEU A 120 25.62 -0.07 -2.01
CA LEU A 120 26.94 -0.11 -2.64
C LEU A 120 26.93 -0.94 -3.92
N GLU A 121 26.26 -2.10 -3.93
CA GLU A 121 26.10 -2.94 -5.12
C GLU A 121 25.44 -2.17 -6.26
N TYR A 122 24.45 -1.34 -5.97
CA TYR A 122 23.81 -0.47 -6.96
C TYR A 122 24.77 0.60 -7.49
N LEU A 123 25.45 1.33 -6.59
CA LEU A 123 26.41 2.38 -6.96
C LEU A 123 27.58 1.84 -7.80
N LEU A 124 27.96 0.57 -7.57
CA LEU A 124 29.09 -0.09 -8.25
C LEU A 124 28.69 -0.89 -9.50
N ASP A 125 27.43 -0.83 -9.95
CA ASP A 125 26.90 -1.67 -11.04
C ASP A 125 27.20 -3.17 -10.85
N ILE A 126 26.96 -3.68 -9.64
CA ILE A 126 27.06 -5.10 -9.34
C ILE A 126 25.71 -5.77 -9.56
N ASP A 127 24.66 -5.24 -8.91
CA ASP A 127 23.31 -5.77 -9.04
C ASP A 127 22.27 -4.65 -8.88
N LYS A 128 21.64 -4.27 -9.99
CA LYS A 128 20.60 -3.23 -10.01
C LYS A 128 19.22 -3.77 -9.60
N LYS A 129 18.98 -5.07 -9.80
CA LYS A 129 17.67 -5.68 -9.62
C LYS A 129 17.23 -5.64 -8.16
N LYS A 130 18.17 -5.73 -7.21
CA LYS A 130 17.85 -5.63 -5.78
C LYS A 130 17.21 -4.29 -5.44
N ILE A 131 17.82 -3.16 -5.83
CA ILE A 131 17.23 -1.82 -5.62
C ILE A 131 15.88 -1.65 -6.31
N GLU A 132 15.69 -2.26 -7.50
CA GLU A 132 14.38 -2.27 -8.16
C GLU A 132 13.32 -3.02 -7.34
N ASN A 133 13.67 -4.12 -6.67
CA ASN A 133 12.76 -4.80 -5.75
C ASN A 133 12.36 -3.87 -4.59
N PHE A 134 13.30 -3.15 -3.97
CA PHE A 134 12.96 -2.18 -2.92
C PHE A 134 12.02 -1.08 -3.41
N LYS A 135 12.14 -0.66 -4.68
CA LYS A 135 11.18 0.25 -5.32
C LYS A 135 9.79 -0.36 -5.45
N LEU A 136 9.69 -1.64 -5.82
CA LEU A 136 8.40 -2.33 -5.96
C LEU A 136 7.61 -2.42 -4.63
N PHE A 137 8.33 -2.49 -3.51
CA PHE A 137 7.75 -2.51 -2.16
C PHE A 137 7.61 -1.13 -1.52
N ASP A 138 7.83 -0.04 -2.27
CA ASP A 138 7.81 1.34 -1.76
C ASP A 138 8.74 1.55 -0.53
N LEU A 139 9.90 0.87 -0.51
CA LEU A 139 10.86 0.89 0.61
C LEU A 139 12.00 1.90 0.43
N LEU A 140 12.03 2.61 -0.69
CA LEU A 140 13.06 3.61 -0.97
C LEU A 140 12.52 5.03 -0.71
N PRO A 141 13.35 5.94 -0.18
CA PRO A 141 13.01 7.36 -0.09
C PRO A 141 12.69 7.95 -1.46
N GLU A 142 11.93 9.05 -1.46
CA GLU A 142 11.57 9.78 -2.67
C GLU A 142 12.82 10.20 -3.47
N ASN A 143 12.78 10.03 -4.79
CA ASN A 143 13.86 10.37 -5.73
C ASN A 143 15.23 9.72 -5.41
N PHE A 144 15.28 8.74 -4.50
CA PHE A 144 16.55 8.18 -4.03
C PHE A 144 17.35 7.55 -5.17
N ILE A 145 16.69 6.77 -6.05
CA ILE A 145 17.33 6.17 -7.23
C ILE A 145 17.87 7.23 -8.19
N GLU A 146 17.14 8.33 -8.40
CA GLU A 146 17.57 9.41 -9.30
C GLU A 146 18.80 10.11 -8.73
N LYS A 147 18.79 10.42 -7.42
CA LYS A 147 19.95 11.02 -6.75
C LYS A 147 21.16 10.08 -6.74
N LEU A 148 20.96 8.78 -6.49
CA LEU A 148 22.04 7.79 -6.56
C LEU A 148 22.61 7.69 -7.97
N SER A 149 21.78 7.78 -9.00
CA SER A 149 22.22 7.74 -10.39
C SER A 149 23.04 8.98 -10.75
N LYS A 150 22.60 10.18 -10.35
CA LYS A 150 23.36 11.44 -10.50
C LYS A 150 24.69 11.40 -9.74
N PHE A 151 24.68 10.92 -8.49
CA PHE A 151 25.90 10.79 -7.69
C PHE A 151 26.90 9.84 -8.34
N LYS A 152 26.41 8.74 -8.89
CA LYS A 152 27.24 7.77 -9.61
C LYS A 152 27.86 8.36 -10.88
N GLU A 153 27.09 9.12 -11.67
CA GLU A 153 27.60 9.83 -12.86
C GLU A 153 28.69 10.85 -12.50
N ASN A 154 28.52 11.55 -11.39
CA ASN A 154 29.47 12.57 -10.92
C ASN A 154 30.73 11.99 -10.25
N ASN A 155 30.74 10.71 -9.88
CA ASN A 155 31.81 10.08 -9.12
C ASN A 155 32.35 8.83 -9.84
N LEU A 156 32.89 9.01 -11.05
CA LEU A 156 33.47 7.94 -11.89
C LEU A 156 34.59 7.13 -11.21
N GLU A 157 35.24 7.69 -10.17
CA GLU A 157 36.25 7.01 -9.35
C GLU A 157 35.68 5.83 -8.52
N LEU A 158 34.36 5.78 -8.25
CA LEU A 158 33.71 4.66 -7.55
C LEU A 158 33.96 3.31 -8.24
N LEU A 159 33.94 3.31 -9.58
CA LEU A 159 34.15 2.10 -10.38
C LEU A 159 35.58 1.56 -10.27
N LYS A 160 36.57 2.42 -9.97
CA LYS A 160 37.97 2.01 -9.78
C LYS A 160 38.19 1.28 -8.46
N ILE A 161 37.37 1.58 -7.44
CA ILE A 161 37.45 0.98 -6.09
C ILE A 161 36.59 -0.30 -6.01
N LYS A 162 35.81 -0.63 -7.05
CA LYS A 162 34.96 -1.84 -7.15
C LYS A 162 35.68 -3.12 -6.73
N LYS A 163 36.93 -3.33 -7.18
CA LYS A 163 37.74 -4.52 -6.80
C LYS A 163 38.20 -4.52 -5.35
N ALA A 164 38.37 -3.35 -4.73
CA ALA A 164 38.83 -3.21 -3.35
C ALA A 164 37.68 -3.30 -2.33
N LEU A 165 36.43 -3.03 -2.75
CA LEU A 165 35.22 -3.09 -1.91
C LEU A 165 34.59 -4.48 -1.85
N VAL A 166 34.69 -5.27 -2.92
CA VAL A 166 34.16 -6.65 -2.96
C VAL A 166 34.92 -7.53 -1.96
N GLY A 167 34.23 -8.01 -0.92
CA GLY A 167 34.79 -8.92 0.09
C GLY A 167 35.38 -8.26 1.35
N GLN A 168 35.29 -6.93 1.49
CA GLN A 168 35.69 -6.24 2.72
C GLN A 168 34.60 -6.34 3.81
N ASN A 169 35.01 -6.38 5.07
CA ASN A 169 34.10 -6.33 6.20
C ASN A 169 33.67 -4.88 6.47
N LEU A 170 32.47 -4.49 6.03
CA LEU A 170 31.99 -3.11 6.15
C LEU A 170 31.89 -2.62 7.62
N LYS A 171 31.70 -3.54 8.58
CA LYS A 171 31.64 -3.21 10.02
C LYS A 171 32.93 -2.62 10.58
N SER A 172 34.08 -2.82 9.94
CA SER A 172 35.32 -2.16 10.38
C SER A 172 35.37 -0.68 10.03
N TYR A 173 34.51 -0.21 9.13
CA TYR A 173 34.51 1.16 8.61
C TYR A 173 33.31 1.98 9.10
N ILE A 174 32.12 1.37 9.19
CA ILE A 174 30.87 2.07 9.51
C ILE A 174 30.24 1.49 10.77
N ASP A 175 29.73 2.37 11.63
CA ASP A 175 28.75 2.03 12.65
C ASP A 175 27.34 2.14 12.05
N PHE A 176 26.72 1.00 11.76
CA PHE A 176 25.38 0.93 11.15
C PHE A 176 24.23 1.30 12.11
N SER A 177 24.51 1.48 13.40
CA SER A 177 23.51 1.93 14.37
C SER A 177 23.30 3.44 14.31
N THR A 178 24.38 4.18 14.06
CA THR A 178 24.45 5.65 14.01
C THR A 178 24.75 6.20 12.61
N LEU A 179 25.07 5.33 11.65
CA LEU A 179 25.59 5.67 10.32
C LEU A 179 26.78 6.64 10.38
N THR A 180 27.73 6.35 11.27
CA THR A 180 28.96 7.14 11.41
C THR A 180 30.19 6.33 11.03
N ILE A 181 31.21 7.02 10.54
CA ILE A 181 32.49 6.38 10.23
C ILE A 181 33.26 6.11 11.52
N LYS A 182 33.67 4.87 11.71
CA LYS A 182 34.56 4.51 12.81
C LYS A 182 35.91 5.15 12.54
N LYS A 183 36.44 5.93 13.50
CA LYS A 183 37.81 6.44 13.41
C LYS A 183 38.76 5.24 13.24
N ILE A 184 39.25 5.05 12.02
CA ILE A 184 40.37 4.16 11.77
C ILE A 184 41.57 4.86 12.36
N ILE A 185 42.04 4.40 13.51
CA ILE A 185 43.33 4.81 14.05
C ILE A 185 44.37 4.13 13.16
N SER A 186 44.69 4.73 12.01
CA SER A 186 45.89 4.39 11.28
C SER A 186 47.07 4.97 12.06
N SER A 187 47.85 4.09 12.67
CA SER A 187 49.16 4.39 13.21
C SER A 187 50.10 4.90 12.10
N LYS A 188 50.11 6.21 11.87
CA LYS A 188 51.29 7.03 11.51
C LYS A 188 50.90 8.50 11.39
N PRO A 189 51.60 9.43 12.07
CA PRO A 189 51.32 10.85 11.98
C PRO A 189 52.00 11.40 10.72
N THR A 190 51.25 12.08 9.86
CA THR A 190 51.84 13.08 8.98
C THR A 190 51.06 14.37 9.10
N ASN A 191 51.79 15.39 9.56
CA ASN A 191 51.33 16.71 9.88
C ASN A 191 50.81 17.41 8.62
N ILE A 192 49.52 17.77 8.60
CA ILE A 192 49.10 19.08 8.10
C ILE A 192 48.14 19.67 9.12
N THR A 193 48.76 20.32 10.09
CA THR A 193 48.14 21.25 11.02
C THR A 193 47.84 22.56 10.31
N LYS A 194 46.69 23.15 10.67
CA LYS A 194 46.32 24.59 10.64
C LYS A 194 45.20 24.91 9.65
N ASP A 195 43.98 24.55 10.03
CA ASP A 195 42.96 25.55 10.38
C ASP A 195 41.70 24.83 10.84
N LEU A 196 41.39 25.01 12.13
CA LEU A 196 40.13 24.73 12.87
C LEU A 196 40.47 24.46 14.35
N LYS A 197 41.24 25.37 14.96
CA LYS A 197 41.14 25.60 16.41
C LYS A 197 40.09 26.68 16.62
N LYS A 198 38.85 26.28 16.88
CA LYS A 198 38.00 26.86 17.93
C LYS A 198 36.70 26.05 18.09
N ARG A 199 36.37 25.80 19.36
CA ARG A 199 35.22 25.06 19.92
C ARG A 199 35.28 23.53 19.85
N LYS A 200 36.07 22.97 20.79
CA LYS A 200 35.63 21.77 21.51
C LYS A 200 34.69 22.25 22.63
N GLU A 201 33.40 22.00 22.50
CA GLU A 201 32.55 21.80 23.68
C GLU A 201 32.38 20.28 23.84
N PRO A 202 32.54 19.73 25.05
CA PRO A 202 32.38 18.30 25.28
C PRO A 202 30.89 17.92 25.20
N GLU A 203 30.58 16.82 24.51
CA GLU A 203 29.24 16.22 24.32
C GLU A 203 28.44 15.94 25.63
N GLN A 204 29.02 16.20 26.80
CA GLN A 204 28.32 16.15 28.09
C GLN A 204 27.38 17.34 28.33
N ASP A 205 27.55 18.48 27.64
CA ASP A 205 26.74 19.69 27.90
C ASP A 205 25.37 19.69 27.19
N ILE A 206 25.26 19.04 26.02
CA ILE A 206 24.00 18.97 25.25
C ILE A 206 22.98 18.04 25.94
N LEU A 207 23.43 16.93 26.51
CA LEU A 207 22.58 16.03 27.29
C LEU A 207 22.08 16.70 28.58
N LEU A 208 22.90 17.53 29.21
CA LEU A 208 22.53 18.33 30.39
C LEU A 208 21.53 19.43 30.01
N LEU A 209 21.72 20.12 28.88
CA LEU A 209 20.78 21.11 28.33
C LEU A 209 19.43 20.48 27.95
N LEU A 210 19.42 19.30 27.33
CA LEU A 210 18.20 18.56 26.98
C LEU A 210 17.47 18.02 28.21
N GLN A 211 18.19 17.55 29.22
CA GLN A 211 17.60 17.12 30.50
C GLN A 211 17.03 18.31 31.28
N LYS A 212 17.69 19.47 31.23
CA LYS A 212 17.21 20.71 31.84
C LYS A 212 15.95 21.22 31.12
N ALA A 213 15.95 21.27 29.79
CA ALA A 213 14.77 21.63 28.99
C ALA A 213 13.59 20.66 29.21
N LYS A 214 13.86 19.36 29.39
CA LYS A 214 12.84 18.36 29.73
C LYS A 214 12.28 18.56 31.14
N ARG A 215 13.12 18.88 32.13
CA ARG A 215 12.66 19.20 33.50
C ARG A 215 11.86 20.51 33.53
N ASP A 216 12.30 21.54 32.83
CA ASP A 216 11.62 22.85 32.76
C ASP A 216 10.23 22.73 32.08
N ASN A 217 10.11 21.89 31.03
CA ASN A 217 8.82 21.59 30.40
C ASN A 217 7.89 20.77 31.30
N ILE A 218 8.43 19.82 32.08
CA ILE A 218 7.65 19.03 33.04
C ILE A 218 7.18 19.92 34.22
N GLU A 219 8.01 20.86 34.69
CA GLU A 219 7.61 21.82 35.71
C GLU A 219 6.57 22.84 35.21
N LYS A 220 6.68 23.33 33.97
CA LYS A 220 5.62 24.13 33.33
C LYS A 220 4.29 23.39 33.25
N LEU A 221 4.30 22.11 32.90
CA LEU A 221 3.10 21.26 32.85
C LEU A 221 2.53 20.95 34.25
N LYS A 222 3.38 20.87 35.29
CA LYS A 222 2.91 20.74 36.68
C LYS A 222 2.33 22.03 37.25
N LYS A 223 2.83 23.21 36.84
CA LYS A 223 2.21 24.51 37.16
C LYS A 223 0.85 24.67 36.46
N LEU A 224 0.76 24.31 35.18
CA LEU A 224 -0.51 24.31 34.42
C LEU A 224 -1.58 23.36 35.00
N LYS A 225 -1.19 22.27 35.67
CA LYS A 225 -2.11 21.36 36.38
C LYS A 225 -2.51 21.81 37.79
N LYS A 226 -1.87 22.83 38.36
CA LYS A 226 -2.24 23.42 39.66
C LYS A 226 -3.30 24.52 39.54
N ASP A 227 -3.48 25.09 38.35
CA ASP A 227 -4.41 26.20 38.09
C ASP A 227 -5.78 25.76 37.54
N ILE A 228 -6.02 24.45 37.41
CA ILE A 228 -7.36 23.89 37.11
C ILE A 228 -7.80 23.04 38.31
N ARG A 229 -8.22 23.72 39.38
CA ARG A 229 -9.14 23.14 40.37
C ARG A 229 -10.58 23.42 39.90
N PRO A 230 -11.47 22.41 39.86
CA PRO A 230 -12.88 22.65 39.61
C PRO A 230 -13.49 23.33 40.84
N SER A 231 -13.95 24.56 40.66
CA SER A 231 -14.84 25.26 41.58
C SER A 231 -16.22 24.59 41.50
N THR A 232 -16.57 23.87 42.55
CA THR A 232 -17.93 23.47 42.92
C THR A 232 -18.91 24.64 42.84
N LYS A 233 -20.06 24.42 42.18
CA LYS A 233 -21.42 24.80 42.62
C LYS A 233 -22.44 24.36 41.57
N LEU A 234 -23.19 23.31 41.91
CA LEU A 234 -24.52 23.02 41.36
C LEU A 234 -25.50 24.10 41.84
N PRO A 235 -26.54 24.38 41.05
CA PRO A 235 -27.88 24.57 41.58
C PRO A 235 -28.77 23.39 41.19
N ASP A 236 -29.35 22.75 42.19
CA ASP A 236 -30.55 21.92 42.06
C ASP A 236 -31.70 22.76 41.49
N ILE A 237 -32.62 22.12 40.75
CA ILE A 237 -34.09 22.29 40.90
C ILE A 237 -34.84 21.36 39.91
N ILE A 238 -35.53 20.40 40.54
CA ILE A 238 -36.89 19.89 40.28
C ILE A 238 -37.10 18.70 39.32
N LYS A 239 -37.49 17.60 39.98
CA LYS A 239 -38.26 16.44 39.53
C LYS A 239 -39.72 16.82 39.30
N GLU A 240 -40.35 16.22 38.29
CA GLU A 240 -41.77 15.80 38.25
C GLU A 240 -41.92 14.87 37.02
N GLU A 241 -41.95 13.55 37.23
CA GLU A 241 -43.15 12.69 37.31
C GLU A 241 -43.92 12.47 35.99
N ILE A 242 -43.85 11.20 35.54
CA ILE A 242 -44.95 10.34 35.07
C ILE A 242 -45.86 10.90 33.94
N THR A 243 -45.90 10.23 32.77
CA THR A 243 -47.02 9.32 32.40
C THR A 243 -46.70 8.53 31.12
N ILE A 244 -46.80 7.22 31.21
CA ILE A 244 -46.89 6.29 30.08
C ILE A 244 -48.33 6.35 29.55
N LYS A 245 -48.51 6.60 28.24
CA LYS A 245 -49.75 6.28 27.53
C LYS A 245 -49.43 5.42 26.31
N THR A 246 -49.75 4.15 26.47
CA THR A 246 -50.00 3.17 25.41
C THR A 246 -51.34 3.51 24.74
N VAL A 247 -51.38 3.57 23.40
CA VAL A 247 -52.59 3.29 22.62
C VAL A 247 -52.18 2.51 21.37
N ASN A 248 -52.77 1.32 21.25
CA ASN A 248 -52.72 0.42 20.10
C ASN A 248 -53.74 0.82 19.03
N GLN A 249 -53.42 0.41 17.80
CA GLN A 249 -54.29 0.03 16.68
C GLN A 249 -55.18 1.10 16.01
N ASP A 250 -55.00 1.26 14.68
CA ASP A 250 -56.02 0.78 13.75
C ASP A 250 -55.49 0.64 12.31
N ILE A 251 -55.91 -0.46 11.70
CA ILE A 251 -55.73 -0.86 10.29
C ILE A 251 -56.80 -0.15 9.46
N LYS A 252 -56.42 0.53 8.38
CA LYS A 252 -57.30 0.71 7.21
C LYS A 252 -56.53 0.57 5.90
N THR A 253 -56.92 -0.47 5.17
CA THR A 253 -56.66 -0.77 3.78
C THR A 253 -57.40 0.24 2.89
N GLU A 254 -56.73 0.80 1.88
CA GLU A 254 -57.39 1.28 0.66
C GLU A 254 -56.42 1.10 -0.51
N GLN A 255 -56.78 0.15 -1.38
CA GLN A 255 -56.27 0.05 -2.74
C GLN A 255 -56.80 1.26 -3.51
N ASP A 256 -55.96 1.97 -4.27
CA ASP A 256 -56.39 2.42 -5.58
C ASP A 256 -55.25 2.83 -6.52
N SER A 257 -55.35 2.25 -7.73
CA SER A 257 -54.86 2.72 -9.03
C SER A 257 -53.36 2.85 -9.29
N LEU A 258 -52.87 1.86 -10.05
CA LEU A 258 -51.80 2.01 -11.02
C LEU A 258 -52.02 3.27 -11.88
N SER A 259 -51.10 4.22 -11.76
CA SER A 259 -50.82 5.22 -12.80
C SER A 259 -49.36 5.06 -13.20
N SER A 260 -49.18 4.31 -14.27
CA SER A 260 -47.94 4.17 -15.02
C SER A 260 -47.40 5.49 -15.56
N ALA A 261 -46.07 5.61 -15.52
CA ALA A 261 -45.17 6.41 -16.35
C ALA A 261 -44.75 7.81 -15.82
N PRO A 262 -43.50 8.26 -16.08
CA PRO A 262 -42.58 7.75 -17.09
C PRO A 262 -41.28 7.12 -16.56
N ILE A 263 -40.98 6.00 -17.19
CA ILE A 263 -39.66 5.47 -17.54
C ILE A 263 -38.56 6.52 -17.32
N LYS A 264 -37.80 6.37 -16.22
CA LYS A 264 -36.48 6.98 -16.09
C LYS A 264 -35.67 6.50 -17.30
N GLN A 265 -35.33 7.43 -18.18
CA GLN A 265 -34.38 7.19 -19.27
C GLN A 265 -33.19 6.44 -18.68
N LYS A 266 -32.93 5.21 -19.15
CA LYS A 266 -31.75 4.45 -18.76
C LYS A 266 -30.54 5.29 -19.17
N LYS A 267 -29.93 6.01 -18.21
CA LYS A 267 -28.58 6.55 -18.38
C LYS A 267 -27.72 5.41 -18.91
N LYS A 268 -26.94 5.66 -19.96
CA LYS A 268 -25.92 4.70 -20.41
C LYS A 268 -25.06 4.39 -19.19
N LYS A 269 -25.10 3.15 -18.71
CA LYS A 269 -24.29 2.76 -17.56
C LYS A 269 -22.81 2.90 -17.91
N SER A 270 -22.10 3.73 -17.18
CA SER A 270 -20.64 3.82 -17.24
C SER A 270 -20.04 2.52 -16.73
N PHE A 271 -18.81 2.19 -17.14
CA PHE A 271 -18.14 1.01 -16.56
C PHE A 271 -17.86 1.20 -15.06
N LEU A 272 -17.80 2.45 -14.60
CA LEU A 272 -17.64 2.80 -13.19
C LEU A 272 -18.87 2.38 -12.37
N ASP A 273 -20.06 2.34 -12.98
CA ASP A 273 -21.29 1.87 -12.32
C ASP A 273 -21.24 0.37 -11.98
N PHE A 274 -20.24 -0.35 -12.50
CA PHE A 274 -20.05 -1.78 -12.27
C PHE A 274 -19.01 -2.09 -11.18
N PHE A 275 -18.33 -1.10 -10.56
CA PHE A 275 -17.32 -1.31 -9.50
C PHE A 275 -17.94 -1.76 -8.16
N GLY A 276 -18.67 -2.88 -8.17
CA GLY A 276 -19.43 -3.48 -7.07
C GLY A 276 -20.74 -4.13 -7.52
N ASN A 277 -21.03 -4.18 -8.82
CA ASN A 277 -22.06 -5.06 -9.38
C ASN A 277 -21.70 -5.42 -10.84
N ILE A 278 -20.68 -6.26 -10.99
CA ILE A 278 -20.04 -6.53 -12.25
C ILE A 278 -20.88 -7.53 -13.07
N PRO A 279 -21.31 -7.15 -14.28
CA PRO A 279 -22.00 -8.06 -15.16
C PRO A 279 -21.01 -9.08 -15.78
N PRO A 280 -21.49 -10.28 -16.12
CA PRO A 280 -20.76 -11.20 -16.97
C PRO A 280 -20.34 -10.55 -18.29
N ILE A 281 -19.07 -10.76 -18.68
CA ILE A 281 -18.52 -10.30 -19.94
C ILE A 281 -18.89 -11.30 -21.05
N HIS A 282 -19.06 -10.79 -22.27
CA HIS A 282 -19.37 -11.63 -23.42
C HIS A 282 -18.34 -12.76 -23.62
N PRO A 283 -18.76 -14.03 -23.84
CA PRO A 283 -17.85 -15.17 -23.95
C PRO A 283 -16.79 -15.04 -25.03
N GLU A 284 -17.09 -14.38 -26.16
CA GLU A 284 -16.09 -14.14 -27.22
C GLU A 284 -14.88 -13.33 -26.75
N ILE A 285 -15.06 -12.47 -25.74
CA ILE A 285 -13.98 -11.68 -25.14
C ILE A 285 -13.19 -12.58 -24.20
N VAL A 286 -13.89 -13.31 -23.33
CA VAL A 286 -13.31 -14.25 -22.37
C VAL A 286 -12.44 -15.29 -23.07
N ASN A 287 -12.93 -15.86 -24.18
CA ASN A 287 -12.24 -16.88 -24.97
C ASN A 287 -10.94 -16.40 -25.63
N LYS A 288 -10.71 -15.09 -25.72
CA LYS A 288 -9.42 -14.54 -26.20
C LYS A 288 -8.34 -14.60 -25.14
N PHE A 289 -8.71 -14.74 -23.87
CA PHE A 289 -7.75 -14.89 -22.79
C PHE A 289 -7.42 -16.37 -22.57
N VAL A 290 -6.13 -16.66 -22.40
CA VAL A 290 -5.68 -17.98 -21.99
C VAL A 290 -5.77 -18.05 -20.46
N ILE A 291 -6.90 -18.55 -19.94
CA ILE A 291 -7.15 -18.70 -18.50
C ILE A 291 -7.32 -20.19 -18.20
N ASP A 292 -6.49 -20.74 -17.32
CA ASP A 292 -6.75 -22.07 -16.74
C ASP A 292 -7.83 -21.93 -15.65
N VAL A 293 -9.09 -22.06 -16.06
CA VAL A 293 -10.26 -21.91 -15.19
C VAL A 293 -10.25 -22.94 -14.04
N VAL A 294 -9.75 -24.15 -14.27
CA VAL A 294 -9.68 -25.19 -13.25
C VAL A 294 -8.65 -24.80 -12.19
N SER A 295 -7.48 -24.33 -12.59
CA SER A 295 -6.45 -23.84 -11.66
C SER A 295 -6.91 -22.58 -10.92
N PHE A 296 -7.62 -21.67 -11.60
CA PHE A 296 -8.21 -20.48 -11.00
C PHE A 296 -9.25 -20.84 -9.93
N LEU A 297 -10.18 -21.76 -10.20
CA LEU A 297 -11.16 -22.21 -9.20
C LEU A 297 -10.51 -22.93 -8.02
N ASN A 298 -9.48 -23.75 -8.30
CA ASN A 298 -8.76 -24.48 -7.27
C ASN A 298 -7.78 -23.62 -6.47
N SER A 299 -7.48 -22.39 -6.91
CA SER A 299 -6.58 -21.50 -6.17
C SER A 299 -7.17 -21.17 -4.80
N ARG A 300 -8.51 -21.12 -4.66
CA ARG A 300 -9.14 -20.87 -3.36
C ARG A 300 -8.74 -21.88 -2.28
N VAL A 301 -8.63 -23.16 -2.66
CA VAL A 301 -8.33 -24.26 -1.72
C VAL A 301 -6.84 -24.30 -1.40
N LYS A 302 -6.00 -23.98 -2.37
CA LYS A 302 -4.53 -24.00 -2.20
C LYS A 302 -4.00 -22.77 -1.47
N ASN A 303 -4.71 -21.66 -1.58
CA ASN A 303 -4.30 -20.34 -1.13
C ASN A 303 -5.27 -19.74 -0.10
N VAL A 304 -5.90 -20.57 0.75
CA VAL A 304 -6.88 -20.10 1.75
C VAL A 304 -6.29 -18.99 2.62
N ASP A 305 -5.03 -19.14 3.05
CA ASP A 305 -4.32 -18.17 3.88
C ASP A 305 -3.96 -16.87 3.15
N PHE A 306 -4.16 -16.78 1.83
CA PHE A 306 -3.82 -15.59 1.05
C PHE A 306 -4.95 -14.56 1.03
N PHE A 307 -6.19 -14.93 1.38
CA PHE A 307 -7.34 -14.05 1.21
C PHE A 307 -7.34 -12.88 2.21
N ASP A 308 -6.88 -11.71 1.73
CA ASP A 308 -7.23 -10.40 2.26
C ASP A 308 -8.48 -9.84 1.53
N LEU A 309 -9.01 -8.70 1.98
CA LEU A 309 -10.16 -8.05 1.32
C LEU A 309 -9.90 -7.75 -0.16
N GLU A 310 -8.69 -7.36 -0.53
CA GLU A 310 -8.35 -6.98 -1.89
C GLU A 310 -8.30 -8.20 -2.83
N ILE A 311 -7.69 -9.29 -2.38
CA ILE A 311 -7.62 -10.57 -3.07
C ILE A 311 -9.02 -11.16 -3.21
N LEU A 312 -9.82 -11.13 -2.15
CA LEU A 312 -11.21 -11.61 -2.19
C LEU A 312 -12.05 -10.80 -3.17
N PHE A 313 -11.91 -9.47 -3.16
CA PHE A 313 -12.58 -8.58 -4.12
C PHE A 313 -12.22 -8.94 -5.56
N TYR A 314 -10.93 -9.03 -5.91
CA TYR A 314 -10.53 -9.37 -7.27
C TYR A 314 -10.96 -10.78 -7.68
N TYR A 315 -10.89 -11.75 -6.77
CA TYR A 315 -11.31 -13.12 -7.02
C TYR A 315 -12.81 -13.21 -7.35
N VAL A 316 -13.67 -12.62 -6.51
CA VAL A 316 -15.12 -12.55 -6.72
C VAL A 316 -15.45 -11.80 -8.01
N SER A 317 -14.82 -10.64 -8.21
CA SER A 317 -15.03 -9.80 -9.40
C SER A 317 -14.67 -10.54 -10.70
N ASN A 318 -13.55 -11.25 -10.72
CA ASN A 318 -13.12 -12.02 -11.88
C ASN A 318 -14.08 -13.17 -12.18
N LEU A 319 -14.57 -13.90 -11.17
CA LEU A 319 -15.55 -14.96 -11.37
C LEU A 319 -16.86 -14.42 -11.96
N LYS A 320 -17.36 -13.29 -11.44
CA LYS A 320 -18.55 -12.60 -11.97
C LYS A 320 -18.36 -12.20 -13.43
N MET A 321 -17.23 -11.57 -13.78
CA MET A 321 -16.90 -11.20 -15.15
C MET A 321 -16.79 -12.40 -16.10
N LEU A 322 -16.28 -13.52 -15.60
CA LEU A 322 -16.12 -14.75 -16.38
C LEU A 322 -17.41 -15.60 -16.47
N ASN A 323 -18.50 -15.15 -15.82
CA ASN A 323 -19.74 -15.91 -15.67
C ASN A 323 -19.54 -17.29 -15.01
N ILE A 324 -18.66 -17.35 -14.00
CA ILE A 324 -18.38 -18.56 -13.25
C ILE A 324 -19.02 -18.43 -11.88
N ASP A 325 -19.72 -19.49 -11.45
CA ASP A 325 -20.32 -19.54 -10.13
C ASP A 325 -19.28 -19.33 -9.04
N ILE A 326 -19.63 -18.51 -8.06
CA ILE A 326 -18.72 -18.20 -6.96
C ILE A 326 -18.65 -19.42 -6.05
N PRO A 327 -17.48 -20.06 -5.91
CA PRO A 327 -17.34 -21.28 -5.15
C PRO A 327 -17.18 -20.96 -3.65
N PHE A 328 -17.92 -19.99 -3.14
CA PHE A 328 -17.98 -19.65 -1.73
C PHE A 328 -19.43 -19.55 -1.31
N SER A 329 -19.75 -20.13 -0.16
CA SER A 329 -20.98 -19.79 0.54
C SER A 329 -20.87 -18.39 1.15
N SER A 330 -22.03 -17.75 1.34
CA SER A 330 -22.09 -16.46 2.06
C SER A 330 -21.46 -16.55 3.45
N ILE A 331 -21.60 -17.69 4.14
CA ILE A 331 -21.04 -17.91 5.48
C ILE A 331 -19.50 -17.92 5.45
N GLU A 332 -18.88 -18.64 4.50
CA GLU A 332 -17.42 -18.67 4.35
C GLU A 332 -16.85 -17.27 4.08
N VAL A 333 -17.49 -16.51 3.20
CA VAL A 333 -17.08 -15.13 2.91
C VAL A 333 -17.17 -14.25 4.15
N LEU A 334 -18.29 -14.31 4.88
CA LEU A 334 -18.46 -13.53 6.10
C LEU A 334 -17.39 -13.89 7.15
N GLU A 335 -17.02 -15.16 7.28
CA GLU A 335 -15.98 -15.59 8.22
C GLU A 335 -14.59 -15.04 7.85
N ILE A 336 -14.23 -15.04 6.57
CA ILE A 336 -13.02 -14.38 6.08
C ILE A 336 -13.07 -12.88 6.41
N MET A 337 -14.19 -12.22 6.09
CA MET A 337 -14.34 -10.76 6.20
C MET A 337 -14.33 -10.25 7.65
N LYS A 338 -14.75 -11.06 8.64
CA LYS A 338 -14.68 -10.70 10.07
C LYS A 338 -13.27 -10.31 10.54
N ASN A 339 -12.22 -10.85 9.93
CA ASN A 339 -10.84 -10.51 10.24
C ASN A 339 -10.42 -9.11 9.74
N PHE A 340 -11.29 -8.45 9.00
CA PHE A 340 -11.06 -7.17 8.33
C PHE A 340 -12.12 -6.13 8.70
N ILE A 341 -12.70 -6.27 9.90
CA ILE A 341 -13.70 -5.35 10.44
C ILE A 341 -13.21 -4.82 11.79
N ASN A 342 -13.18 -3.50 11.92
CA ASN A 342 -12.90 -2.80 13.16
C ASN A 342 -13.99 -1.74 13.40
N GLY A 343 -14.66 -1.81 14.55
CA GLY A 343 -15.75 -0.89 14.88
C GLY A 343 -16.93 -0.95 13.90
N LYS A 344 -17.24 -2.15 13.36
CA LYS A 344 -18.27 -2.39 12.33
C LYS A 344 -18.01 -1.68 10.98
N VAL A 345 -16.78 -1.22 10.75
CA VAL A 345 -16.33 -0.66 9.47
C VAL A 345 -15.17 -1.52 8.95
N PHE A 346 -15.06 -1.69 7.64
CA PHE A 346 -13.97 -2.46 7.06
C PHE A 346 -12.60 -1.79 7.24
N SER A 347 -11.57 -2.59 7.44
CA SER A 347 -10.18 -2.19 7.66
C SER A 347 -9.22 -3.22 7.06
N ALA A 348 -7.96 -2.84 6.85
CA ALA A 348 -6.95 -3.76 6.32
C ALA A 348 -6.65 -4.98 7.24
N SER A 349 -7.01 -4.89 8.52
CA SER A 349 -7.03 -5.98 9.50
C SER A 349 -7.91 -5.58 10.69
N LYS A 350 -8.33 -6.55 11.51
CA LYS A 350 -9.15 -6.32 12.72
C LYS A 350 -8.56 -5.28 13.69
N ASN A 351 -7.23 -5.16 13.72
CA ASN A 351 -6.53 -4.24 14.60
C ASN A 351 -6.18 -2.90 13.93
N ASN A 352 -6.33 -2.80 12.61
CA ASN A 352 -6.05 -1.57 11.88
C ASN A 352 -7.24 -0.62 11.95
N ILE A 353 -6.94 0.68 11.89
CA ILE A 353 -7.96 1.72 11.73
C ILE A 353 -8.60 1.54 10.34
N PRO A 354 -9.93 1.70 10.21
CA PRO A 354 -10.60 1.71 8.91
C PRO A 354 -9.95 2.65 7.90
N ASP A 355 -9.88 2.19 6.66
CA ASP A 355 -9.35 2.95 5.53
C ASP A 355 -10.30 2.82 4.33
N ILE A 356 -10.38 3.86 3.50
CA ILE A 356 -11.39 3.92 2.44
C ILE A 356 -11.23 2.82 1.39
N LYS A 357 -10.01 2.31 1.17
CA LYS A 357 -9.74 1.28 0.18
C LYS A 357 -10.28 -0.06 0.67
N SER A 358 -10.07 -0.40 1.93
CA SER A 358 -10.65 -1.59 2.57
C SER A 358 -12.17 -1.51 2.62
N VAL A 359 -12.73 -0.32 2.92
CA VAL A 359 -14.17 -0.08 2.85
C VAL A 359 -14.73 -0.33 1.45
N PHE A 360 -14.07 0.19 0.42
CA PHE A 360 -14.48 -0.04 -0.96
C PHE A 360 -14.50 -1.54 -1.30
N TYR A 361 -13.44 -2.27 -0.99
CA TYR A 361 -13.38 -3.71 -1.29
C TYR A 361 -14.44 -4.51 -0.54
N GLY A 362 -14.63 -4.24 0.75
CA GLY A 362 -15.64 -4.90 1.56
C GLY A 362 -17.07 -4.67 1.05
N LEU A 363 -17.42 -3.40 0.79
CA LEU A 363 -18.73 -3.04 0.23
C LEU A 363 -18.96 -3.63 -1.16
N SER A 364 -17.93 -3.66 -2.00
CA SER A 364 -18.02 -4.26 -3.33
C SER A 364 -18.33 -5.75 -3.23
N ILE A 365 -17.63 -6.50 -2.37
CA ILE A 365 -17.91 -7.92 -2.13
C ILE A 365 -19.34 -8.11 -1.62
N PHE A 366 -19.77 -7.28 -0.68
CA PHE A 366 -21.13 -7.32 -0.14
C PHE A 366 -22.19 -7.11 -1.21
N SER A 367 -21.95 -6.17 -2.12
CA SER A 367 -22.86 -5.88 -3.22
C SER A 367 -22.88 -7.03 -4.25
N GLU A 368 -21.72 -7.58 -4.64
CA GLU A 368 -21.62 -8.70 -5.60
C GLU A 368 -22.31 -9.99 -5.13
N LEU A 369 -22.27 -10.22 -3.82
CA LEU A 369 -22.80 -11.41 -3.15
C LEU A 369 -24.17 -11.18 -2.50
N GLU A 370 -24.74 -9.98 -2.69
CA GLU A 370 -26.02 -9.56 -2.10
C GLU A 370 -26.09 -9.80 -0.58
N LEU A 371 -25.01 -9.47 0.15
CA LEU A 371 -24.90 -9.66 1.61
C LEU A 371 -25.51 -8.50 2.42
N ASN A 372 -25.80 -7.37 1.77
CA ASN A 372 -26.41 -6.20 2.39
C ASN A 372 -27.72 -6.58 3.11
N GLY A 373 -27.86 -6.15 4.36
CA GLY A 373 -29.04 -6.45 5.19
C GLY A 373 -29.18 -7.92 5.64
N LYS A 374 -28.27 -8.82 5.25
CA LYS A 374 -28.28 -10.24 5.66
C LYS A 374 -27.36 -10.52 6.87
N THR A 375 -26.61 -9.52 7.32
CA THR A 375 -25.62 -9.65 8.40
C THR A 375 -25.47 -8.35 9.18
N ASP A 376 -25.04 -8.45 10.43
CA ASP A 376 -24.79 -7.35 11.36
C ASP A 376 -23.29 -7.08 11.60
N ILE A 377 -22.39 -7.75 10.85
CA ILE A 377 -20.95 -7.59 11.02
C ILE A 377 -20.47 -6.18 10.64
N ILE A 378 -21.21 -5.47 9.79
CA ILE A 378 -20.99 -4.07 9.45
C ILE A 378 -22.20 -3.21 9.80
N ASP A 379 -21.97 -1.91 9.90
CA ASP A 379 -23.00 -0.90 10.13
C ASP A 379 -22.92 0.17 9.05
N ASP A 380 -23.91 0.19 8.15
CA ASP A 380 -23.97 1.13 7.03
C ASP A 380 -23.96 2.59 7.50
N GLY A 381 -24.55 2.88 8.67
CA GLY A 381 -24.57 4.22 9.25
C GLY A 381 -23.20 4.65 9.78
N GLU A 382 -22.43 3.74 10.39
CA GLU A 382 -21.04 4.02 10.78
C GLU A 382 -20.12 4.17 9.56
N ILE A 383 -20.32 3.35 8.52
CA ILE A 383 -19.56 3.49 7.27
C ILE A 383 -19.90 4.81 6.58
N GLU A 384 -21.16 5.23 6.53
CA GLU A 384 -21.57 6.51 5.98
C GLU A 384 -20.92 7.69 6.73
N LYS A 385 -20.91 7.66 8.08
CA LYS A 385 -20.21 8.66 8.90
C LYS A 385 -18.72 8.71 8.58
N PHE A 386 -18.08 7.55 8.43
CA PHE A 386 -16.68 7.43 8.07
C PHE A 386 -16.39 8.05 6.69
N ILE A 387 -17.21 7.74 5.67
CA ILE A 387 -17.07 8.32 4.33
C ILE A 387 -17.22 9.84 4.39
N LYS A 388 -18.26 10.36 5.05
CA LYS A 388 -18.48 11.81 5.22
C LYS A 388 -17.29 12.50 5.90
N LEU A 389 -16.67 11.85 6.88
CA LEU A 389 -15.46 12.36 7.52
C LEU A 389 -14.30 12.48 6.52
N ILE A 390 -14.08 11.45 5.70
CA ILE A 390 -13.04 11.48 4.66
C ILE A 390 -13.33 12.56 3.62
N VAL A 391 -14.58 12.70 3.17
CA VAL A 391 -14.99 13.75 2.23
C VAL A 391 -14.69 15.14 2.79
N LYS A 392 -15.03 15.37 4.06
CA LYS A 392 -14.84 16.66 4.74
C LYS A 392 -13.36 17.10 4.79
N TYR A 393 -12.43 16.17 4.91
CA TYR A 393 -10.99 16.44 5.00
C TYR A 393 -10.23 16.03 3.74
N SER A 394 -10.94 15.81 2.62
CA SER A 394 -10.34 15.36 1.38
C SER A 394 -9.42 16.43 0.78
N LEU A 395 -8.26 15.97 0.30
CA LEU A 395 -7.35 16.78 -0.50
C LEU A 395 -7.56 16.44 -1.98
N PRO A 396 -7.67 17.42 -2.89
CA PRO A 396 -7.94 17.17 -4.31
C PRO A 396 -6.90 16.25 -4.97
N GLU A 397 -5.64 16.38 -4.56
CA GLU A 397 -4.49 15.62 -5.08
C GLU A 397 -4.55 14.14 -4.65
N LYS A 398 -5.32 13.79 -3.61
CA LYS A 398 -5.49 12.40 -3.14
C LYS A 398 -6.55 11.67 -3.97
N LEU A 399 -6.38 11.70 -5.29
CA LEU A 399 -7.34 11.22 -6.29
C LEU A 399 -7.84 9.79 -6.03
N GLN A 400 -6.96 8.85 -5.68
CA GLN A 400 -7.37 7.48 -5.40
C GLN A 400 -8.29 7.37 -4.18
N SER A 401 -7.99 8.11 -3.11
CA SER A 401 -8.83 8.13 -1.92
C SER A 401 -10.19 8.73 -2.23
N ASN A 402 -10.20 9.84 -2.97
CA ASN A 402 -11.44 10.52 -3.37
C ASN A 402 -12.30 9.61 -4.27
N LEU A 403 -11.67 8.88 -5.19
CA LEU A 403 -12.35 7.93 -6.08
C LEU A 403 -13.04 6.84 -5.27
N TYR A 404 -12.32 6.20 -4.34
CA TYR A 404 -12.92 5.19 -3.48
C TYR A 404 -14.03 5.77 -2.59
N SER A 405 -13.90 6.99 -2.08
CA SER A 405 -14.97 7.63 -1.29
C SER A 405 -16.28 7.77 -2.08
N LEU A 406 -16.22 8.19 -3.35
CA LEU A 406 -17.40 8.29 -4.21
C LEU A 406 -17.97 6.91 -4.54
N LEU A 407 -17.12 5.95 -4.89
CA LEU A 407 -17.57 4.58 -5.17
C LEU A 407 -18.25 3.94 -3.94
N CYS A 408 -17.68 4.10 -2.75
CA CYS A 408 -18.30 3.62 -1.50
C CYS A 408 -19.64 4.28 -1.23
N SER A 409 -19.76 5.59 -1.50
CA SER A 409 -21.01 6.32 -1.38
C SER A 409 -22.08 5.76 -2.32
N ASP A 410 -21.74 5.51 -3.58
CA ASP A 410 -22.67 4.92 -4.55
C ASP A 410 -23.10 3.49 -4.16
N LEU A 411 -22.25 2.73 -3.45
CA LEU A 411 -22.57 1.38 -2.97
C LEU A 411 -23.48 1.35 -1.73
N ILE A 412 -23.38 2.31 -0.81
CA ILE A 412 -24.16 2.31 0.46
C ILE A 412 -25.56 2.93 0.28
N SER A 413 -25.72 3.88 -0.65
CA SER A 413 -27.00 4.40 -1.16
C SER A 413 -26.75 5.66 -1.98
N SER A 414 -27.56 5.91 -3.00
CA SER A 414 -27.42 7.08 -3.89
C SER A 414 -27.55 8.46 -3.21
N GLU A 415 -27.97 8.50 -1.94
CA GLU A 415 -28.18 9.72 -1.15
C GLU A 415 -27.13 9.94 -0.04
N SER A 416 -26.21 9.00 0.16
CA SER A 416 -25.21 9.05 1.24
C SER A 416 -24.31 10.30 1.19
N LEU A 417 -24.05 10.83 -0.01
CA LEU A 417 -23.45 12.15 -0.20
C LEU A 417 -24.49 13.12 -0.75
N ASN A 418 -24.76 14.17 0.04
CA ASN A 418 -25.64 15.24 -0.40
C ASN A 418 -24.98 16.06 -1.54
N LYS A 419 -25.76 16.93 -2.18
CA LYS A 419 -25.27 17.77 -3.27
C LYS A 419 -24.09 18.66 -2.84
N GLU A 420 -24.10 19.16 -1.61
CA GLU A 420 -23.02 20.01 -1.08
C GLU A 420 -21.70 19.25 -0.97
N ASP A 421 -21.73 18.00 -0.48
CA ASP A 421 -20.57 17.13 -0.35
C ASP A 421 -19.99 16.76 -1.72
N LYS A 422 -20.85 16.49 -2.72
CA LYS A 422 -20.40 16.29 -4.11
C LYS A 422 -19.77 17.56 -4.68
N MET A 423 -20.31 18.74 -4.38
CA MET A 423 -19.73 20.02 -4.82
C MET A 423 -18.35 20.31 -4.20
N ARG A 424 -18.07 19.79 -2.99
CA ARG A 424 -16.73 19.86 -2.37
C ARG A 424 -15.68 19.09 -3.16
N TYR A 425 -16.09 18.04 -3.88
CA TYR A 425 -15.21 17.33 -4.81
C TYR A 425 -15.12 18.02 -6.17
N ILE A 426 -16.25 18.45 -6.74
CA ILE A 426 -16.30 18.98 -8.11
C ILE A 426 -15.36 20.18 -8.30
N ASN A 427 -15.48 21.20 -7.46
CA ASN A 427 -14.76 22.46 -7.71
C ASN A 427 -13.24 22.32 -7.62
N PRO A 428 -12.67 21.61 -6.63
CA PRO A 428 -11.22 21.45 -6.55
C PRO A 428 -10.66 20.47 -7.58
N ILE A 429 -11.37 19.35 -7.85
CA ILE A 429 -10.88 18.34 -8.80
C ILE A 429 -10.88 18.91 -10.23
N THR A 430 -11.93 19.61 -10.63
CA THR A 430 -12.01 20.20 -11.99
C THR A 430 -10.95 21.26 -12.27
N ARG A 431 -10.48 21.96 -11.23
CA ARG A 431 -9.44 22.98 -11.33
C ARG A 431 -8.04 22.42 -11.07
N LEU A 432 -7.92 21.13 -10.79
CA LEU A 432 -6.66 20.50 -10.45
C LEU A 432 -5.76 20.43 -11.68
N ASP A 433 -4.62 21.10 -11.61
CA ASP A 433 -3.57 20.97 -12.61
C ASP A 433 -2.79 19.67 -12.39
N LEU A 434 -3.36 18.58 -12.91
CA LEU A 434 -2.87 17.23 -12.71
C LEU A 434 -1.39 17.06 -13.07
N LEU A 435 -0.91 17.75 -14.11
CA LEU A 435 0.45 17.60 -14.63
C LEU A 435 1.50 18.24 -13.72
N ASN A 436 1.08 19.14 -12.84
CA ASN A 436 1.96 19.87 -11.91
C ASN A 436 1.87 19.35 -10.46
N ILE A 437 1.15 18.26 -10.22
CA ILE A 437 1.11 17.63 -8.89
C ILE A 437 2.47 16.97 -8.59
N LYS A 438 2.94 17.13 -7.34
CA LYS A 438 4.12 16.43 -6.83
C LYS A 438 3.96 14.92 -7.00
N GLU A 439 4.96 14.25 -7.56
CA GLU A 439 4.96 12.78 -7.80
C GLU A 439 3.88 12.27 -8.76
N PHE A 440 3.52 13.07 -9.78
CA PHE A 440 2.58 12.67 -10.83
C PHE A 440 2.91 11.31 -11.47
N ARG A 441 2.02 10.32 -11.26
CA ARG A 441 2.05 8.99 -11.87
C ARG A 441 1.08 8.96 -13.04
N THR A 442 1.57 9.31 -14.23
CA THR A 442 0.80 9.57 -15.46
C THR A 442 -0.46 8.71 -15.61
N ILE A 443 -0.33 7.39 -15.75
CA ILE A 443 -1.49 6.53 -16.05
C ILE A 443 -2.45 6.42 -14.86
N LYS A 444 -1.91 6.24 -13.65
CA LYS A 444 -2.72 6.08 -12.44
C LYS A 444 -3.53 7.34 -12.14
N ASP A 445 -2.89 8.50 -12.23
CA ASP A 445 -3.49 9.76 -11.83
C ASP A 445 -4.44 10.29 -12.89
N ILE A 446 -4.13 10.14 -14.18
CA ILE A 446 -5.07 10.44 -15.28
C ILE A 446 -6.33 9.58 -15.14
N TYR A 447 -6.17 8.26 -14.95
CA TYR A 447 -7.31 7.36 -14.76
C TYR A 447 -8.19 7.79 -13.58
N ASN A 448 -7.59 8.01 -12.40
CA ASN A 448 -8.36 8.37 -11.21
C ASN A 448 -9.04 9.73 -11.37
N HIS A 449 -8.37 10.69 -11.99
CA HIS A 449 -8.95 12.02 -12.23
C HIS A 449 -10.17 11.95 -13.15
N LEU A 450 -10.06 11.26 -14.29
CA LEU A 450 -11.19 11.11 -15.22
C LEU A 450 -12.33 10.31 -14.61
N ALA A 451 -12.02 9.23 -13.86
CA ALA A 451 -13.03 8.45 -13.18
C ALA A 451 -13.79 9.28 -12.13
N LEU A 452 -13.09 10.12 -11.37
CA LEU A 452 -13.69 11.06 -10.43
C LEU A 452 -14.64 12.04 -11.12
N LEU A 453 -14.18 12.68 -12.20
CA LEU A 453 -15.02 13.65 -12.90
C LEU A 453 -16.27 12.99 -13.51
N THR A 454 -16.13 11.75 -14.01
CA THR A 454 -17.24 10.95 -14.53
C THR A 454 -18.28 10.64 -13.44
N LEU A 455 -17.85 10.15 -12.28
CA LEU A 455 -18.74 9.89 -11.13
C LEU A 455 -19.45 11.15 -10.63
N LEU A 456 -18.79 12.30 -10.74
CA LEU A 456 -19.35 13.60 -10.38
C LEU A 456 -20.28 14.19 -11.46
N ASN A 457 -20.54 13.47 -12.56
CA ASN A 457 -21.31 13.91 -13.73
C ASN A 457 -20.78 15.22 -14.35
N ASN A 458 -19.47 15.45 -14.32
CA ASN A 458 -18.86 16.56 -15.06
C ASN A 458 -18.33 16.05 -16.40
N GLU A 459 -19.19 16.01 -17.42
CA GLU A 459 -18.91 15.28 -18.67
C GLU A 459 -18.03 16.04 -19.68
N ASN A 460 -17.70 17.33 -19.45
CA ASN A 460 -16.90 18.08 -20.41
C ASN A 460 -15.40 17.92 -20.13
N HIS A 461 -14.78 16.93 -20.76
CA HIS A 461 -13.35 16.65 -20.71
C HIS A 461 -12.57 17.13 -21.93
N ASP A 462 -13.18 17.87 -22.85
CA ASP A 462 -12.56 18.20 -24.15
C ASP A 462 -11.23 18.94 -23.97
N ALA A 463 -11.13 19.82 -22.97
CA ALA A 463 -9.89 20.52 -22.64
C ALA A 463 -8.76 19.59 -22.14
N LEU A 464 -9.11 18.42 -21.58
CA LEU A 464 -8.16 17.43 -21.05
C LEU A 464 -7.72 16.40 -22.09
N LYS A 465 -8.56 16.13 -23.11
CA LYS A 465 -8.31 15.09 -24.13
C LYS A 465 -6.91 15.23 -24.73
N LYS A 466 -6.57 16.43 -25.22
CA LYS A 466 -5.30 16.68 -25.90
C LYS A 466 -4.09 16.53 -24.97
N SER A 467 -4.14 17.12 -23.78
CA SER A 467 -3.01 17.11 -22.84
C SER A 467 -2.74 15.70 -22.30
N TYR A 468 -3.79 14.96 -21.94
CA TYR A 468 -3.63 13.59 -21.43
C TYR A 468 -3.20 12.61 -22.51
N LEU A 469 -3.74 12.75 -23.72
CA LEU A 469 -3.30 11.93 -24.85
C LEU A 469 -1.83 12.13 -25.18
N ILE A 470 -1.31 13.37 -25.14
CA ILE A 470 0.12 13.66 -25.33
C ILE A 470 0.95 12.90 -24.29
N GLU A 471 0.58 12.96 -23.01
CA GLU A 471 1.32 12.26 -21.96
C GLU A 471 1.26 10.73 -22.12
N ILE A 472 0.10 10.18 -22.53
CA ILE A 472 -0.03 8.74 -22.80
C ILE A 472 0.86 8.31 -23.98
N LYS A 473 0.86 9.07 -25.08
CA LYS A 473 1.66 8.74 -26.28
C LYS A 473 3.16 8.71 -25.99
N LYS A 474 3.66 9.52 -25.05
CA LYS A 474 5.07 9.48 -24.61
C LYS A 474 5.48 8.16 -23.95
N LEU A 475 4.51 7.37 -23.48
CA LEU A 475 4.75 6.11 -22.76
C LEU A 475 4.54 4.87 -23.64
N LEU A 476 4.04 5.06 -24.85
CA LEU A 476 3.76 3.99 -25.80
C LEU A 476 5.08 3.44 -26.37
N LEU A 477 5.24 2.13 -26.34
CA LEU A 477 6.38 1.42 -26.91
C LEU A 477 6.03 0.78 -28.26
N ALA A 478 7.06 0.43 -29.03
CA ALA A 478 6.91 -0.18 -30.35
C ALA A 478 6.18 -1.53 -30.33
N ASN A 479 6.17 -2.24 -29.19
CA ASN A 479 5.43 -3.49 -29.02
C ASN A 479 3.94 -3.28 -28.71
N GLY A 480 3.45 -2.04 -28.76
CA GLY A 480 2.05 -1.70 -28.53
C GLY A 480 1.66 -1.58 -27.06
N SER A 481 2.62 -1.66 -26.12
CA SER A 481 2.38 -1.55 -24.68
C SER A 481 2.67 -0.14 -24.14
N ILE A 482 2.20 0.12 -22.92
CA ILE A 482 2.58 1.30 -22.14
C ILE A 482 3.70 0.91 -21.18
N LYS A 483 4.95 1.33 -21.48
CA LYS A 483 6.14 1.02 -20.66
C LYS A 483 6.26 -0.45 -20.26
N ASP A 484 5.88 -1.38 -21.15
CA ASP A 484 5.85 -2.84 -20.88
C ASP A 484 4.95 -3.26 -19.70
N SER A 485 4.08 -2.37 -19.22
CA SER A 485 3.18 -2.60 -18.09
C SER A 485 1.82 -3.05 -18.59
N PHE A 486 1.46 -4.29 -18.25
CA PHE A 486 0.16 -4.87 -18.57
C PHE A 486 -1.01 -4.08 -17.96
N THR A 487 -0.91 -3.77 -16.66
CA THR A 487 -1.99 -3.07 -15.95
C THR A 487 -2.13 -1.63 -16.43
N ASP A 488 -1.02 -0.95 -16.77
CA ASP A 488 -1.10 0.41 -17.30
C ASP A 488 -1.64 0.42 -18.72
N SER A 489 -1.31 -0.58 -19.54
CA SER A 489 -1.89 -0.74 -20.88
C SER A 489 -3.41 -0.93 -20.81
N ALA A 490 -3.90 -1.77 -19.89
CA ALA A 490 -5.34 -1.96 -19.65
C ALA A 490 -6.02 -0.68 -19.15
N LYS A 491 -5.38 0.07 -18.25
CA LYS A 491 -5.91 1.36 -17.79
C LYS A 491 -5.91 2.42 -18.87
N VAL A 492 -4.94 2.44 -19.79
CA VAL A 492 -4.95 3.37 -20.92
C VAL A 492 -6.14 3.11 -21.83
N LEU A 493 -6.52 1.86 -22.07
CA LEU A 493 -7.78 1.57 -22.74
C LEU A 493 -8.96 2.20 -21.98
N LEU A 494 -9.08 2.00 -20.67
CA LEU A 494 -10.17 2.63 -19.91
C LEU A 494 -10.11 4.17 -19.97
N ILE A 495 -8.92 4.78 -19.95
CA ILE A 495 -8.72 6.23 -20.10
C ILE A 495 -9.23 6.70 -21.48
N LEU A 496 -8.89 5.99 -22.56
CA LEU A 496 -9.34 6.34 -23.91
C LEU A 496 -10.88 6.18 -24.05
N ASP A 497 -11.51 5.31 -23.27
CA ASP A 497 -12.97 5.17 -23.19
C ASP A 497 -13.58 6.37 -22.46
N LEU A 498 -13.01 6.75 -21.31
CA LEU A 498 -13.44 7.92 -20.52
C LEU A 498 -13.26 9.25 -21.28
N LEU A 499 -12.26 9.33 -22.15
CA LEU A 499 -12.01 10.50 -23.00
C LEU A 499 -12.81 10.48 -24.31
N ASP A 500 -13.59 9.44 -24.57
CA ASP A 500 -14.30 9.26 -25.84
C ASP A 500 -13.38 9.36 -27.08
N LEU A 501 -12.21 8.72 -26.99
CA LEU A 501 -11.16 8.74 -28.02
C LEU A 501 -11.02 7.39 -28.76
N LYS A 502 -11.92 6.44 -28.52
CA LYS A 502 -11.81 5.06 -29.03
C LYS A 502 -11.72 4.99 -30.54
N GLU A 503 -12.56 5.75 -31.24
CA GLU A 503 -12.58 5.79 -32.70
C GLU A 503 -11.41 6.61 -33.27
N GLN A 504 -11.05 7.70 -32.60
CA GLN A 504 -9.99 8.62 -33.04
C GLN A 504 -8.58 7.99 -32.89
N GLU A 505 -8.39 7.15 -31.88
CA GLU A 505 -7.13 6.49 -31.56
C GLU A 505 -7.25 4.96 -31.70
N ALA A 506 -7.97 4.51 -32.73
CA ALA A 506 -8.26 3.10 -32.98
C ALA A 506 -6.99 2.23 -33.07
N ASP A 507 -5.93 2.73 -33.69
CA ASP A 507 -4.64 2.02 -33.81
C ASP A 507 -3.99 1.78 -32.45
N ILE A 508 -4.00 2.79 -31.57
CA ILE A 508 -3.47 2.66 -30.20
C ILE A 508 -4.31 1.65 -29.43
N CYS A 509 -5.65 1.74 -29.53
CA CYS A 509 -6.55 0.81 -28.88
C CYS A 509 -6.31 -0.63 -29.33
N SER A 510 -6.20 -0.85 -30.65
CA SER A 510 -5.93 -2.18 -31.22
C SER A 510 -4.59 -2.73 -30.77
N ASN A 511 -3.54 -1.92 -30.75
CA ASN A 511 -2.21 -2.34 -30.31
C ASN A 511 -2.19 -2.73 -28.83
N LEU A 512 -2.82 -1.93 -27.97
CA LEU A 512 -2.93 -2.22 -26.53
C LEU A 512 -3.74 -3.50 -26.27
N LEU A 513 -4.87 -3.68 -26.97
CA LEU A 513 -5.69 -4.90 -26.87
C LEU A 513 -4.90 -6.13 -27.30
N ASN A 514 -4.20 -6.05 -28.43
CA ASN A 514 -3.36 -7.15 -28.92
C ASN A 514 -2.25 -7.48 -27.93
N PHE A 515 -1.62 -6.47 -27.32
CA PHE A 515 -0.63 -6.69 -26.27
C PHE A 515 -1.24 -7.41 -25.06
N ILE A 516 -2.38 -6.91 -24.54
CA ILE A 516 -3.06 -7.48 -23.36
C ILE A 516 -3.51 -8.94 -23.62
N MET A 517 -4.07 -9.23 -24.79
CA MET A 517 -4.58 -10.57 -25.11
C MET A 517 -3.45 -11.59 -25.32
N ASN A 518 -2.30 -11.17 -25.83
CA ASN A 518 -1.21 -12.08 -26.20
C ASN A 518 -0.10 -12.20 -25.16
N SER A 519 -0.01 -11.28 -24.21
CA SER A 519 1.14 -11.20 -23.28
C SER A 519 1.04 -12.14 -22.07
N THR A 520 -0.16 -12.65 -21.72
CA THR A 520 -0.35 -13.36 -20.45
C THR A 520 -1.13 -14.66 -20.58
N LYS A 521 -0.69 -15.67 -19.83
CA LYS A 521 -1.44 -16.90 -19.56
C LYS A 521 -1.77 -16.93 -18.08
N PHE A 522 -3.05 -16.85 -17.74
CA PHE A 522 -3.51 -16.74 -16.36
C PHE A 522 -3.72 -18.11 -15.73
N PHE A 523 -3.28 -18.22 -14.48
CA PHE A 523 -3.33 -19.39 -13.60
C PHE A 523 -2.70 -20.65 -14.20
N SER A 524 -1.74 -20.47 -15.11
CA SER A 524 -1.08 -21.58 -15.79
C SER A 524 -0.25 -22.43 -14.81
N LEU A 525 -0.36 -23.75 -14.96
CA LEU A 525 0.49 -24.71 -14.24
C LEU A 525 1.90 -24.84 -14.84
N THR A 526 2.12 -24.32 -16.05
CA THR A 526 3.41 -24.48 -16.76
C THR A 526 4.48 -23.48 -16.30
N MET A 527 4.10 -22.41 -15.59
CA MET A 527 5.01 -21.35 -15.12
C MET A 527 5.26 -21.39 -13.61
N LEU A 528 4.99 -22.53 -12.95
CA LEU A 528 5.13 -22.67 -11.50
C LEU A 528 6.59 -22.75 -11.00
N ASN A 529 7.57 -22.81 -11.91
CA ASN A 529 8.99 -22.88 -11.57
C ASN A 529 9.57 -21.51 -11.18
N GLU A 530 8.83 -20.42 -11.39
CA GLU A 530 9.24 -19.07 -11.00
C GLU A 530 8.99 -18.83 -9.52
N GLU A 531 9.90 -18.08 -8.85
CA GLU A 531 9.78 -17.79 -7.41
C GLU A 531 8.54 -16.94 -7.07
N LEU A 532 8.07 -16.10 -8.00
CA LEU A 532 6.89 -15.25 -7.87
C LEU A 532 5.76 -15.75 -8.78
N ASN A 533 4.94 -16.67 -8.29
CA ASN A 533 3.78 -17.19 -9.02
C ASN A 533 2.52 -17.24 -8.15
N TRP A 534 1.35 -17.40 -8.78
CA TRP A 534 0.06 -17.42 -8.10
C TRP A 534 -0.13 -18.53 -7.06
N ARG A 535 0.61 -19.64 -7.17
CA ARG A 535 0.43 -20.81 -6.32
C ARG A 535 1.23 -20.73 -5.03
N ASN A 536 2.43 -20.17 -5.09
CA ASN A 536 3.38 -20.22 -3.96
C ASN A 536 3.63 -18.85 -3.31
N SER A 537 3.13 -17.76 -3.92
CA SER A 537 3.29 -16.40 -3.41
C SER A 537 1.97 -15.67 -3.37
N GLN A 538 1.59 -15.18 -2.19
CA GLN A 538 0.41 -14.32 -2.02
C GLN A 538 0.50 -13.06 -2.88
N LEU A 539 1.71 -12.49 -3.01
CA LEU A 539 1.95 -11.34 -3.88
C LEU A 539 1.76 -11.71 -5.35
N GLY A 540 2.32 -12.85 -5.79
CA GLY A 540 2.13 -13.36 -7.16
C GLY A 540 0.65 -13.58 -7.46
N TYR A 541 -0.09 -14.18 -6.52
CA TYR A 541 -1.53 -14.42 -6.63
C TYR A 541 -2.31 -13.11 -6.77
N LYS A 542 -1.99 -12.12 -5.93
CA LYS A 542 -2.60 -10.79 -5.95
C LYS A 542 -2.34 -10.04 -7.26
N ILE A 543 -1.10 -10.10 -7.75
CA ILE A 543 -0.71 -9.47 -9.02
C ILE A 543 -1.52 -10.09 -10.16
N GLU A 544 -1.58 -11.42 -10.22
CA GLU A 544 -2.24 -12.13 -11.31
C GLU A 544 -3.76 -11.91 -11.33
N LEU A 545 -4.40 -11.94 -10.16
CA LEU A 545 -5.82 -11.58 -10.00
C LEU A 545 -6.11 -10.15 -10.45
N LYS A 546 -5.28 -9.20 -10.05
CA LYS A 546 -5.42 -7.80 -10.39
C LYS A 546 -5.19 -7.55 -11.88
N MET A 547 -4.20 -8.20 -12.48
CA MET A 547 -3.97 -8.14 -13.92
C MET A 547 -5.20 -8.64 -14.68
N LEU A 548 -5.70 -9.83 -14.33
CA LEU A 548 -6.89 -10.38 -14.96
C LEU A 548 -8.09 -9.43 -14.83
N PHE A 549 -8.31 -8.87 -13.63
CA PHE A 549 -9.39 -7.91 -13.39
C PHE A 549 -9.33 -6.70 -14.35
N TRP A 550 -8.19 -6.03 -14.43
CA TRP A 550 -8.05 -4.85 -15.28
C TRP A 550 -8.15 -5.20 -16.77
N ALA A 551 -7.65 -6.36 -17.19
CA ALA A 551 -7.74 -6.79 -18.58
C ALA A 551 -9.17 -7.15 -19.01
N LEU A 552 -9.90 -7.89 -18.18
CA LEU A 552 -11.30 -8.21 -18.41
C LEU A 552 -12.13 -6.92 -18.47
N LEU A 553 -11.97 -6.05 -17.47
CA LEU A 553 -12.68 -4.78 -17.40
C LEU A 553 -12.40 -3.91 -18.63
N ALA A 554 -11.13 -3.73 -19.00
CA ALA A 554 -10.76 -2.97 -20.20
C ALA A 554 -11.34 -3.60 -21.47
N SER A 555 -11.16 -4.90 -21.68
CA SER A 555 -11.58 -5.58 -22.91
C SER A 555 -13.10 -5.57 -23.09
N SER A 556 -13.88 -5.55 -22.00
CA SER A 556 -15.34 -5.41 -22.04
C SER A 556 -15.82 -4.12 -22.75
N ARG A 557 -14.97 -3.08 -22.78
CA ARG A 557 -15.29 -1.75 -23.35
C ARG A 557 -14.88 -1.58 -24.81
N TYR A 558 -14.09 -2.51 -25.32
CA TYR A 558 -13.38 -2.41 -26.60
C TYR A 558 -13.59 -3.60 -27.53
N ALA A 559 -14.26 -4.64 -27.06
CA ALA A 559 -14.74 -5.68 -27.94
C ALA A 559 -15.82 -5.13 -28.89
N PRO A 560 -15.93 -5.67 -30.11
CA PRO A 560 -17.00 -5.29 -31.03
C PRO A 560 -18.34 -5.57 -30.36
N GLN A 561 -19.10 -4.51 -30.08
CA GLN A 561 -20.53 -4.64 -29.82
C GLN A 561 -21.16 -5.06 -31.14
N LYS A 562 -21.61 -6.31 -31.26
CA LYS A 562 -22.54 -6.65 -32.33
C LYS A 562 -23.91 -6.10 -31.96
N PHE A 563 -24.47 -5.37 -32.94
CA PHE A 563 -25.85 -4.93 -33.05
C PHE A 563 -26.85 -6.07 -32.90
#